data_AF-A0A833RDG1-F1
#
_entry.id   AF-A0A833RDG1-F1
#
_cell.length_a   1.000
_cell.length_b   1.000
_cell.length_c   1.000
_cell.angle_alpha   90.00
_cell.angle_beta   90.00
_cell.angle_gamma   90.00
#
_symmetry.space_group_name_H-M   'P 1'
#
loop_
_entity.id
_entity.type
_entity.pdbx_description
1 polymer ?
#
loop_
_entity_poly.entity_id
_entity_poly.type
_entity_poly.pdbx_seq_one_letter_code
_entity_poly.pdbx_strand_id
1 'polypeptide(L)'
;MASQLKFLLPLSILAISFLHSSNAESCSSYTFSDNKAYSSCTDLPHLGAALHYNQATSSNAIDIAFRAPQSHSGWVAWGLNPKGPSMVGSQVLVAFFHSNGSLVAYPTQLDSYSPSMAPGDLTFPVSHVSAEYINKEMIIYATLSLPKAKTKFNHVWQAGSTVASDVPGVHPTSGENVLSKGTVEFQ
;
A
#
# COMPACT_ATOMS: atom_id res chain seq x y z
N MET A 1 54.06 -18.97 -49.95
CA MET A 1 53.94 -18.64 -48.51
C MET A 1 53.13 -17.35 -48.41
N ALA A 2 51.84 -17.44 -48.08
CA ALA A 2 50.98 -16.28 -47.88
C ALA A 2 50.35 -16.42 -46.49
N SER A 3 50.65 -15.47 -45.60
CA SER A 3 50.16 -15.43 -44.22
C SER A 3 48.77 -14.79 -44.22
N GLN A 4 47.75 -15.54 -43.77
CA GLN A 4 46.39 -15.04 -43.60
C GLN A 4 46.27 -14.36 -42.23
N LEU A 5 46.02 -13.06 -42.24
CA LEU A 5 45.84 -12.24 -41.04
C LEU A 5 44.41 -12.46 -40.50
N LYS A 6 44.28 -13.08 -39.32
CA LYS A 6 42.99 -13.27 -38.64
C LYS A 6 42.56 -11.97 -37.97
N PHE A 7 41.57 -11.30 -38.54
CA PHE A 7 40.87 -10.18 -37.89
C PHE A 7 39.86 -10.73 -36.88
N LEU A 8 40.05 -10.42 -35.60
CA LEU A 8 39.05 -10.64 -34.54
C LEU A 8 38.18 -9.37 -34.44
N LEU A 9 36.89 -9.47 -34.79
CA LEU A 9 35.92 -8.42 -34.48
C LEU A 9 35.42 -8.59 -33.04
N PRO A 10 35.40 -7.54 -32.19
CA PRO A 10 34.73 -7.61 -30.91
C PRO A 10 33.22 -7.43 -31.09
N LEU A 11 32.45 -8.45 -30.69
CA LEU A 11 30.98 -8.39 -30.62
C LEU A 11 30.57 -7.50 -29.44
N SER A 12 30.28 -6.22 -29.71
CA SER A 12 29.74 -5.29 -28.72
C SER A 12 28.27 -5.63 -28.45
N ILE A 13 27.99 -6.18 -27.26
CA ILE A 13 26.62 -6.41 -26.78
C ILE A 13 26.11 -5.07 -26.24
N LEU A 14 25.30 -4.38 -27.04
CA LEU A 14 24.58 -3.18 -26.63
C LEU A 14 23.41 -3.61 -25.72
N ALA A 15 23.61 -3.54 -24.41
CA ALA A 15 22.54 -3.76 -23.43
C ALA A 15 21.56 -2.58 -23.52
N ILE A 16 20.43 -2.79 -24.22
CA ILE A 16 19.32 -1.85 -24.24
C ILE A 16 18.62 -1.96 -22.88
N SER A 17 18.94 -1.04 -21.98
CA SER A 17 18.19 -0.83 -20.75
C SER A 17 16.82 -0.25 -21.11
N PHE A 18 15.80 -1.11 -21.12
CA PHE A 18 14.40 -0.68 -21.12
C PHE A 18 14.12 0.01 -19.78
N LEU A 19 14.35 1.31 -19.72
CA LEU A 19 13.82 2.17 -18.68
C LEU A 19 12.29 2.15 -18.84
N HIS A 20 11.63 1.30 -18.06
CA HIS A 20 10.19 1.38 -17.89
C HIS A 20 9.90 2.67 -17.11
N SER A 21 9.63 3.75 -17.84
CA SER A 21 9.05 4.96 -17.30
C SER A 21 7.63 4.65 -16.85
N SER A 22 7.49 4.14 -15.63
CA SER A 22 6.23 4.23 -14.90
C SER A 22 5.97 5.71 -14.68
N ASN A 23 5.10 6.32 -15.48
CA ASN A 23 4.52 7.61 -15.12
C ASN A 23 3.67 7.35 -13.87
N ALA A 24 4.29 7.48 -12.70
CA ALA A 24 3.54 7.57 -11.46
C ALA A 24 2.77 8.89 -11.57
N GLU A 25 1.47 8.80 -11.82
CA GLU A 25 0.61 9.96 -11.64
C GLU A 25 0.73 10.42 -10.20
N SER A 26 0.94 11.73 -10.01
CA SER A 26 0.84 12.32 -8.68
C SER A 26 -0.51 11.94 -8.12
N CYS A 27 -0.57 11.58 -6.84
CA CYS A 27 -1.84 11.17 -6.28
C CYS A 27 -2.93 12.27 -6.34
N SER A 28 -2.54 13.54 -6.53
CA SER A 28 -3.47 14.65 -6.76
C SER A 28 -4.26 14.58 -8.09
N SER A 29 -3.78 13.86 -9.11
CA SER A 29 -4.49 13.69 -10.39
C SER A 29 -5.38 12.44 -10.43
N TYR A 30 -5.32 11.58 -9.41
CA TYR A 30 -6.06 10.33 -9.40
C TYR A 30 -7.58 10.58 -9.33
N THR A 31 -8.31 10.00 -10.27
CA THR A 31 -9.78 10.04 -10.29
C THR A 31 -10.33 8.69 -9.82
N PHE A 32 -11.06 8.69 -8.72
CA PHE A 32 -11.70 7.48 -8.21
C PHE A 32 -13.01 7.18 -8.93
N SER A 33 -13.38 5.89 -8.92
CA SER A 33 -14.69 5.40 -9.34
C SER A 33 -15.83 6.08 -8.57
N ASP A 34 -17.02 6.08 -9.16
CA ASP A 34 -18.27 6.61 -8.58
C ASP A 34 -18.22 8.09 -8.16
N ASN A 35 -17.36 8.89 -8.80
CA ASN A 35 -17.14 10.31 -8.47
C ASN A 35 -16.72 10.54 -7.01
N LYS A 36 -16.11 9.55 -6.34
CA LYS A 36 -15.46 9.78 -5.04
C LYS A 36 -14.32 10.77 -5.24
N ALA A 37 -14.29 11.80 -4.41
CA ALA A 37 -13.25 12.82 -4.45
C ALA A 37 -12.60 12.96 -3.08
N TYR A 38 -11.28 13.15 -3.06
CA TYR A 38 -10.51 13.40 -1.86
C TYR A 38 -9.80 14.75 -2.00
N SER A 39 -9.98 15.63 -1.01
CA SER A 39 -9.41 16.99 -1.00
C SER A 39 -7.93 16.99 -0.68
N SER A 40 -7.45 15.94 0.00
CA SER A 40 -6.07 15.82 0.45
C SER A 40 -5.48 14.49 0.00
N CYS A 41 -4.19 14.52 -0.31
CA CYS A 41 -3.47 13.31 -0.67
C CYS A 41 -1.98 13.42 -0.32
N THR A 42 -1.34 12.27 -0.14
CA THR A 42 0.10 12.13 0.04
C THR A 42 0.61 10.92 -0.73
N ASP A 43 1.53 11.17 -1.68
CA ASP A 43 2.37 10.12 -2.27
C ASP A 43 3.32 9.59 -1.19
N LEU A 44 3.25 8.28 -0.91
CA LEU A 44 4.08 7.64 0.10
C LEU A 44 5.44 7.29 -0.51
N PRO A 45 6.55 7.45 0.24
CA PRO A 45 7.89 7.37 -0.33
C PRO A 45 8.32 5.97 -0.80
N HIS A 46 7.52 4.93 -0.52
CA HIS A 46 7.87 3.53 -0.73
C HIS A 46 6.68 2.74 -1.26
N LEU A 47 6.96 1.68 -2.01
CA LEU A 47 5.98 0.72 -2.56
C LEU A 47 5.01 1.34 -3.58
N GLY A 48 5.32 2.52 -4.12
CA GLY A 48 4.47 3.23 -5.09
C GLY A 48 3.08 3.56 -4.54
N ALA A 49 2.94 3.63 -3.21
CA ALA A 49 1.65 3.77 -2.55
C ALA A 49 1.24 5.24 -2.38
N ALA A 50 -0.06 5.48 -2.22
CA ALA A 50 -0.61 6.80 -1.94
C ALA A 50 -1.73 6.72 -0.89
N LEU A 51 -1.86 7.77 -0.09
CA LEU A 51 -2.95 7.93 0.87
C LEU A 51 -3.75 9.18 0.52
N HIS A 52 -5.02 8.99 0.22
CA HIS A 52 -5.98 10.06 -0.02
C HIS A 52 -6.91 10.14 1.18
N TYR A 53 -7.32 11.35 1.56
CA TYR A 53 -8.21 11.53 2.70
C TYR A 53 -9.05 12.80 2.62
N ASN A 54 -10.21 12.73 3.27
CA ASN A 54 -11.10 13.85 3.56
C ASN A 54 -11.32 13.89 5.06
N GLN A 55 -11.35 15.09 5.63
CA GLN A 55 -11.78 15.30 7.00
C GLN A 55 -12.80 16.44 7.02
N ALA A 56 -14.00 16.15 7.53
CA ALA A 56 -14.99 17.20 7.73
C ALA A 56 -14.63 18.02 8.97
N THR A 57 -14.59 19.35 8.86
CA THR A 57 -14.08 20.28 9.90
C THR A 57 -14.78 20.15 11.27
N SER A 58 -16.03 19.68 11.30
CA SER A 58 -16.81 19.46 12.53
C SER A 58 -16.76 18.03 13.06
N SER A 59 -16.26 17.10 12.23
CA SER A 59 -16.25 15.66 12.48
C SER A 59 -14.88 15.17 12.93
N ASN A 60 -14.89 14.08 13.66
CA ASN A 60 -13.70 13.29 13.93
C ASN A 60 -13.57 12.08 12.98
N ALA A 61 -14.47 12.01 12.00
CA ALA A 61 -14.45 11.04 10.93
C ALA A 61 -13.47 11.47 9.83
N ILE A 62 -12.62 10.55 9.41
CA ILE A 62 -11.68 10.71 8.31
C ILE A 62 -11.97 9.61 7.30
N ASP A 63 -12.42 10.01 6.12
CA ASP A 63 -12.55 9.09 5.00
C ASP A 63 -11.19 8.94 4.36
N ILE A 64 -10.75 7.70 4.14
CA ILE A 64 -9.47 7.39 3.51
C ILE A 64 -9.65 6.54 2.26
N ALA A 65 -8.73 6.70 1.32
CA ALA A 65 -8.43 5.72 0.30
C ALA A 65 -6.92 5.48 0.28
N PHE A 66 -6.48 4.28 0.66
CA PHE A 66 -5.10 3.85 0.50
C PHE A 66 -4.96 3.06 -0.79
N ARG A 67 -4.05 3.47 -1.66
CA ARG A 67 -3.81 2.88 -2.99
C ARG A 67 -2.39 2.37 -3.07
N ALA A 68 -2.20 1.16 -3.61
CA ALA A 68 -0.87 0.64 -3.93
C ALA A 68 -0.92 -0.32 -5.13
N PRO A 69 0.13 -0.35 -5.99
CA PRO A 69 0.29 -1.35 -7.04
C PRO A 69 0.29 -2.77 -6.47
N GLN A 70 -0.50 -3.66 -7.06
CA GLN A 70 -0.55 -5.06 -6.62
C GLN A 70 -1.07 -6.02 -7.72
N SER A 71 -0.63 -7.27 -7.64
CA SER A 71 -1.13 -8.40 -8.42
C SER A 71 -2.32 -9.08 -7.72
N HIS A 72 -3.06 -9.92 -8.44
CA HIS A 72 -4.20 -10.65 -7.83
C HIS A 72 -3.79 -11.66 -6.75
N SER A 73 -2.53 -12.12 -6.74
CA SER A 73 -2.02 -13.06 -5.72
C SER A 73 -1.49 -12.38 -4.46
N GLY A 74 -1.38 -11.05 -4.49
CA GLY A 74 -0.82 -10.27 -3.41
C GLY A 74 -1.86 -9.61 -2.52
N TRP A 75 -1.36 -8.83 -1.58
CA TRP A 75 -2.14 -8.09 -0.61
C TRP A 75 -1.52 -6.72 -0.37
N VAL A 76 -2.33 -5.78 0.10
CA VAL A 76 -1.88 -4.47 0.56
C VAL A 76 -2.47 -4.18 1.93
N ALA A 77 -1.76 -3.40 2.75
CA ALA A 77 -2.26 -2.97 4.04
C ALA A 77 -1.81 -1.56 4.38
N TRP A 78 -2.64 -0.84 5.12
CA TRP A 78 -2.33 0.46 5.66
C TRP A 78 -2.97 0.62 7.04
N GLY A 79 -2.29 1.30 7.95
CA GLY A 79 -2.92 1.61 9.23
C GLY A 79 -2.09 2.47 10.16
N LEU A 80 -2.68 2.71 11.32
CA LEU A 80 -2.13 3.59 12.35
C LEU A 80 -1.46 2.77 13.45
N ASN A 81 -0.39 3.29 14.02
CA ASN A 81 0.25 2.70 15.19
C ASN A 81 0.30 3.71 16.35
N PRO A 82 -0.51 3.50 17.40
CA PRO A 82 -0.52 4.39 18.56
C PRO A 82 0.80 4.41 19.36
N LYS A 83 1.61 3.36 19.26
CA LYS A 83 2.84 3.16 20.06
C LYS A 83 4.10 3.69 19.37
N GLY A 84 4.11 3.76 18.03
CA GLY A 84 5.25 4.27 17.25
C GLY A 84 5.25 3.78 15.81
N PRO A 85 6.09 4.30 14.91
CA PRO A 85 6.13 3.88 13.50
C PRO A 85 6.84 2.52 13.35
N SER A 86 6.18 1.43 13.72
CA SER A 86 6.67 0.04 13.60
C SER A 86 5.54 -0.92 13.23
N MET A 87 5.86 -2.11 12.71
CA MET A 87 4.85 -3.13 12.41
C MET A 87 4.06 -3.52 13.68
N VAL A 88 4.77 -3.95 14.72
CA VAL A 88 4.16 -4.38 15.99
C VAL A 88 3.44 -3.21 16.66
N GLY A 89 2.20 -3.44 17.08
CA GLY A 89 1.29 -2.45 17.67
C GLY A 89 0.44 -1.69 16.65
N SER A 90 0.57 -1.98 15.36
CA SER A 90 -0.23 -1.34 14.32
C SER A 90 -1.63 -1.92 14.26
N GLN A 91 -2.57 -1.06 13.86
CA GLN A 91 -3.97 -1.35 13.65
C GLN A 91 -4.28 -1.00 12.22
N VAL A 92 -4.45 -2.02 11.39
CA VAL A 92 -4.37 -1.91 9.93
C VAL A 92 -5.64 -2.39 9.27
N LEU A 93 -5.90 -1.82 8.11
CA LEU A 93 -6.83 -2.35 7.12
C LEU A 93 -5.99 -3.12 6.11
N VAL A 94 -6.42 -4.34 5.80
CA VAL A 94 -5.78 -5.20 4.80
C VAL A 94 -6.77 -5.52 3.70
N ALA A 95 -6.29 -5.61 2.46
CA ALA A 95 -7.09 -6.07 1.33
C ALA A 95 -6.31 -7.06 0.47
N PHE A 96 -7.05 -8.03 -0.08
CA PHE A 96 -6.54 -9.07 -0.99
C PHE A 96 -7.69 -9.83 -1.65
N PHE A 97 -7.38 -10.63 -2.66
CA PHE A 97 -8.35 -11.57 -3.25
C PHE A 97 -8.35 -12.89 -2.47
N HIS A 98 -9.54 -13.31 -2.03
CA HIS A 98 -9.75 -14.68 -1.60
C HIS A 98 -9.55 -15.66 -2.77
N SER A 99 -9.29 -16.92 -2.43
CA SER A 99 -9.16 -18.06 -3.34
C SER A 99 -10.39 -18.27 -4.24
N ASN A 100 -11.57 -17.85 -3.79
CA ASN A 100 -12.81 -17.85 -4.57
C ASN A 100 -12.93 -16.67 -5.57
N GLY A 101 -11.93 -15.79 -5.62
CA GLY A 101 -11.89 -14.62 -6.50
C GLY A 101 -12.56 -13.35 -5.93
N SER A 102 -13.17 -13.39 -4.74
CA SER A 102 -13.74 -12.19 -4.14
C SER A 102 -12.64 -11.28 -3.57
N LEU A 103 -12.67 -9.99 -3.90
CA LEU A 103 -11.84 -8.98 -3.25
C LEU A 103 -12.42 -8.66 -1.87
N VAL A 104 -11.60 -8.74 -0.83
CA VAL A 104 -12.00 -8.43 0.55
C VAL A 104 -11.16 -7.30 1.13
N ALA A 105 -11.72 -6.61 2.11
CA ALA A 105 -10.99 -5.71 2.98
C ALA A 105 -11.54 -5.78 4.41
N TYR A 106 -10.66 -5.77 5.41
CA TYR A 106 -11.06 -5.81 6.81
C TYR A 106 -10.00 -5.23 7.75
N PRO A 107 -10.38 -4.80 8.96
CA PRO A 107 -9.43 -4.41 10.00
C PRO A 107 -8.78 -5.62 10.68
N THR A 108 -7.50 -5.49 11.04
CA THR A 108 -6.76 -6.45 11.87
C THR A 108 -5.71 -5.73 12.73
N GLN A 109 -5.31 -6.36 13.83
CA GLN A 109 -4.22 -5.88 14.67
C GLN A 109 -2.92 -6.66 14.38
N LEU A 110 -1.79 -5.95 14.39
CA LEU A 110 -0.45 -6.54 14.26
C LEU A 110 0.20 -6.57 15.64
N ASP A 111 -0.06 -7.63 16.41
CA ASP A 111 0.42 -7.81 17.79
C ASP A 111 1.87 -8.34 17.88
N SER A 112 2.39 -8.87 16.78
CA SER A 112 3.71 -9.48 16.67
C SER A 112 4.25 -9.36 15.23
N TYR A 113 5.43 -9.93 14.97
CA TYR A 113 5.97 -10.05 13.60
C TYR A 113 5.35 -11.22 12.80
N SER A 114 4.55 -12.06 13.46
CA SER A 114 3.79 -13.16 12.85
C SER A 114 2.34 -13.15 13.35
N PRO A 115 1.59 -12.06 13.10
CA PRO A 115 0.21 -11.93 13.57
C PRO A 115 -0.71 -12.92 12.84
N SER A 116 -1.88 -13.20 13.41
CA SER A 116 -2.86 -14.12 12.81
C SER A 116 -3.42 -13.62 11.46
N MET A 117 -3.38 -12.30 11.23
CA MET A 117 -4.02 -11.61 10.11
C MET A 117 -5.54 -11.85 10.01
N ALA A 118 -6.17 -12.38 11.06
CA ALA A 118 -7.61 -12.57 11.12
C ALA A 118 -8.33 -11.23 11.31
N PRO A 119 -9.57 -11.06 10.79
CA PRO A 119 -10.37 -9.89 11.06
C PRO A 119 -10.52 -9.64 12.57
N GLY A 120 -10.41 -8.37 12.99
CA GLY A 120 -10.52 -7.98 14.38
C GLY A 120 -10.77 -6.50 14.57
N ASP A 121 -11.35 -6.15 15.72
CA ASP A 121 -11.68 -4.77 16.05
C ASP A 121 -10.43 -3.93 16.32
N LEU A 122 -10.49 -2.65 15.91
CA LEU A 122 -9.47 -1.66 16.24
C LEU A 122 -9.89 -0.87 17.49
N THR A 123 -8.93 -0.30 18.20
CA THR A 123 -9.14 0.58 19.35
C THR A 123 -9.81 1.90 18.98
N PHE A 124 -9.93 2.21 17.68
CA PHE A 124 -10.71 3.32 17.15
C PHE A 124 -11.77 2.76 16.18
N PRO A 125 -12.99 3.29 16.16
CA PRO A 125 -14.02 2.79 15.26
C PRO A 125 -13.62 2.97 13.80
N VAL A 126 -13.90 1.94 13.01
CA VAL A 126 -13.78 1.97 11.54
C VAL A 126 -15.09 1.49 10.93
N SER A 127 -15.53 2.18 9.89
CA SER A 127 -16.74 1.84 9.12
C SER A 127 -16.49 1.97 7.62
N HIS A 128 -17.47 1.54 6.82
CA HIS A 128 -17.42 1.61 5.35
C HIS A 128 -16.16 0.98 4.72
N VAL A 129 -15.63 -0.08 5.34
CA VAL A 129 -14.48 -0.80 4.83
C VAL A 129 -14.86 -1.51 3.53
N SER A 130 -14.12 -1.22 2.46
CA SER A 130 -14.28 -1.86 1.17
C SER A 130 -12.97 -1.80 0.40
N ALA A 131 -12.86 -2.59 -0.67
CA ALA A 131 -11.72 -2.51 -1.57
C ALA A 131 -12.15 -2.54 -3.03
N GLU A 132 -11.30 -1.94 -3.87
CA GLU A 132 -11.40 -1.96 -5.33
C GLU A 132 -10.07 -2.44 -5.92
N TYR A 133 -10.15 -3.12 -7.06
CA TYR A 133 -8.98 -3.47 -7.84
C TYR A 133 -9.16 -2.95 -9.26
N ILE A 134 -8.35 -1.97 -9.63
CA ILE A 134 -8.43 -1.29 -10.92
C ILE A 134 -7.02 -0.91 -11.36
N ASN A 135 -6.74 -0.99 -12.67
CA ASN A 135 -5.44 -0.59 -13.24
C ASN A 135 -4.21 -1.21 -12.58
N LYS A 136 -4.32 -2.46 -12.11
CA LYS A 136 -3.26 -3.19 -11.36
C LYS A 136 -2.90 -2.57 -10.01
N GLU A 137 -3.84 -1.84 -9.43
CA GLU A 137 -3.72 -1.27 -8.09
C GLU A 137 -4.86 -1.80 -7.23
N MET A 138 -4.55 -1.97 -5.95
CA MET A 138 -5.54 -2.29 -4.93
C MET A 138 -5.78 -1.04 -4.09
N ILE A 139 -7.05 -0.72 -3.87
CA ILE A 139 -7.48 0.46 -3.12
C ILE A 139 -8.29 0.00 -1.94
N ILE A 140 -7.94 0.45 -0.75
CA ILE A 140 -8.68 0.23 0.50
C ILE A 140 -9.42 1.53 0.84
N TYR A 141 -10.74 1.47 0.95
CA TYR A 141 -11.57 2.55 1.46
C TYR A 141 -12.00 2.27 2.90
N ALA A 142 -12.06 3.31 3.72
CA ALA A 142 -12.67 3.25 5.04
C ALA A 142 -13.00 4.65 5.59
N THR A 143 -13.84 4.69 6.61
CA THR A 143 -14.07 5.86 7.46
C THR A 143 -13.52 5.57 8.86
N LEU A 144 -12.53 6.32 9.32
CA LEU A 144 -11.93 6.20 10.65
C LEU A 144 -12.53 7.22 11.60
N SER A 145 -12.86 6.84 12.83
CA SER A 145 -13.25 7.79 13.88
C SER A 145 -12.12 7.99 14.87
N LEU A 146 -11.32 9.05 14.71
CA LEU A 146 -10.13 9.31 15.52
C LEU A 146 -10.41 10.34 16.65
N PRO A 147 -9.55 10.46 17.68
CA PRO A 147 -9.71 11.48 18.71
C PRO A 147 -9.44 12.91 18.19
N LYS A 148 -10.36 13.86 18.42
CA LYS A 148 -10.24 15.27 17.95
C LYS A 148 -9.00 16.01 18.44
N ALA A 149 -8.44 15.62 19.58
CA ALA A 149 -7.29 16.30 20.18
C ALA A 149 -5.94 16.00 19.49
N LYS A 150 -5.93 15.15 18.45
CA LYS A 150 -4.71 14.69 17.79
C LYS A 150 -4.89 14.76 16.28
N THR A 151 -4.03 15.51 15.59
CA THR A 151 -4.00 15.62 14.12
C THR A 151 -2.93 14.74 13.50
N LYS A 152 -1.81 14.52 14.21
CA LYS A 152 -0.66 13.76 13.74
C LYS A 152 -0.62 12.32 14.27
N PHE A 153 -0.48 11.35 13.39
CA PHE A 153 -0.49 9.91 13.69
C PHE A 153 0.72 9.22 13.08
N ASN A 154 1.25 8.20 13.76
CA ASN A 154 2.19 7.29 13.12
C ASN A 154 1.39 6.31 12.27
N HIS A 155 1.87 6.04 11.07
CA HIS A 155 1.28 5.05 10.19
C HIS A 155 2.34 4.10 9.62
N VAL A 156 1.87 2.97 9.14
CA VAL A 156 2.65 2.00 8.37
C VAL A 156 1.83 1.58 7.15
N TRP A 157 2.52 1.21 6.08
CA TRP A 157 1.89 0.63 4.91
C TRP A 157 2.73 -0.54 4.42
N GLN A 158 2.09 -1.50 3.79
CA GLN A 158 2.76 -2.70 3.28
C GLN A 158 2.09 -3.22 2.02
N ALA A 159 2.88 -3.96 1.27
CA ALA A 159 2.44 -4.82 0.19
C ALA A 159 3.21 -6.15 0.25
N GLY A 160 2.53 -7.26 -0.01
CA GLY A 160 3.12 -8.59 -0.08
C GLY A 160 2.62 -9.35 -1.30
N SER A 161 3.42 -10.29 -1.82
CA SER A 161 3.15 -10.97 -3.10
C SER A 161 2.31 -12.24 -2.98
N THR A 162 2.02 -12.68 -1.76
CA THR A 162 1.51 -14.03 -1.49
C THR A 162 0.36 -13.98 -0.50
N VAL A 163 -0.74 -14.62 -0.87
CA VAL A 163 -1.86 -15.00 0.01
C VAL A 163 -1.95 -16.52 -0.02
N ALA A 164 -1.97 -17.16 1.15
CA ALA A 164 -2.05 -18.61 1.27
C ALA A 164 -3.24 -18.97 2.16
N SER A 165 -4.14 -19.83 1.67
CA SER A 165 -5.36 -20.23 2.39
C SER A 165 -6.17 -19.04 2.90
N ASP A 166 -6.35 -18.03 2.05
CA ASP A 166 -7.04 -16.76 2.37
C ASP A 166 -6.41 -15.97 3.53
N VAL A 167 -5.10 -16.15 3.76
CA VAL A 167 -4.33 -15.39 4.74
C VAL A 167 -3.16 -14.67 4.05
N PRO A 168 -3.02 -13.34 4.22
CA PRO A 168 -1.83 -12.60 3.79
C PRO A 168 -0.54 -13.22 4.32
N GLY A 169 0.37 -13.58 3.41
CA GLY A 169 1.68 -14.14 3.75
C GLY A 169 2.70 -13.07 4.14
N VAL A 170 3.87 -13.51 4.58
CA VAL A 170 4.99 -12.61 4.94
C VAL A 170 5.40 -11.73 3.75
N HIS A 171 5.57 -10.43 4.00
CA HIS A 171 6.14 -9.50 3.03
C HIS A 171 7.68 -9.49 3.13
N PRO A 172 8.42 -8.95 2.15
CA PRO A 172 9.86 -8.81 2.27
C PRO A 172 10.28 -8.10 3.56
N THR A 173 11.30 -8.61 4.24
CA THR A 173 11.82 -8.08 5.52
C THR A 173 13.04 -7.18 5.31
N SER A 174 13.15 -6.59 4.13
CA SER A 174 14.23 -5.68 3.73
C SER A 174 13.71 -4.60 2.77
N GLY A 175 14.54 -3.63 2.44
CA GLY A 175 14.23 -2.61 1.42
C GLY A 175 13.00 -1.76 1.78
N GLU A 176 12.20 -1.46 0.76
CA GLU A 176 11.03 -0.58 0.86
C GLU A 176 10.04 -1.01 1.94
N ASN A 177 9.81 -2.31 2.12
CA ASN A 177 8.90 -2.83 3.14
C ASN A 177 9.33 -2.43 4.57
N VAL A 178 10.63 -2.42 4.88
CA VAL A 178 11.11 -2.00 6.22
C VAL A 178 11.04 -0.48 6.39
N LEU A 179 11.11 0.26 5.28
CA LEU A 179 11.07 1.71 5.25
C LEU A 179 9.64 2.29 5.19
N SER A 180 8.63 1.45 4.91
CA SER A 180 7.22 1.85 4.73
C SER A 180 6.50 2.20 6.03
N LYS A 181 6.97 3.28 6.65
CA LYS A 181 6.51 3.83 7.92
C LYS A 181 6.73 5.34 7.94
N GLY A 182 5.91 6.06 8.69
CA GLY A 182 6.02 7.51 8.76
C GLY A 182 5.00 8.14 9.69
N THR A 183 4.74 9.42 9.46
CA THR A 183 3.67 10.16 10.12
C THR A 183 2.75 10.80 9.10
N VAL A 184 1.45 10.72 9.34
CA VAL A 184 0.42 11.45 8.59
C VAL A 184 -0.22 12.47 9.52
N GLU A 185 -0.53 13.64 8.98
CA GLU A 185 -1.33 14.66 9.65
C GLU A 185 -2.63 14.85 8.89
N PHE A 186 -3.75 14.62 9.57
CA PHE A 186 -5.09 14.89 9.05
C PHE A 186 -5.48 16.31 9.50
N GLN A 187 -5.95 17.12 8.55
CA GLN A 187 -6.27 18.54 8.72
C GLN A 187 -7.76 18.78 8.49
#